data_AF-A0A534T2G0-F1
#
_entry.id   AF-A0A534T2G0-F1
#
_cell.length_a   1.000
_cell.length_b   1.000
_cell.length_c   1.000
_cell.angle_alpha   90.00
_cell.angle_beta   90.00
_cell.angle_gamma   90.00
#
_symmetry.space_group_name_H-M   'P 1'
#
loop_
_entity.id
_entity.type
_entity.pdbx_description
1 polymer ?
#
loop_
_entity_poly.entity_id
_entity_poly.type
_entity_poly.pdbx_seq_one_letter_code
_entity_poly.pdbx_strand_id
1 'polypeptide(L)'
;MMETQLGRPALVGVVAGRWKAVWGGTRPGAERIELYDLVADPAERWNLAADRPVVVGFARQTAARLRLAPAPQEAAPDTTVVDPETERRLRALGYVDADVR
;
A
#
# COMPACT_ATOMS: atom_id res chain seq x y z
N MET A 1 -0.25 24.86 -12.34
CA MET A 1 0.60 23.77 -11.85
C MET A 1 -0.13 23.18 -10.65
N MET A 2 -0.92 22.12 -10.84
CA MET A 2 -1.75 21.55 -9.76
C MET A 2 -0.88 20.65 -8.90
N GLU A 3 -0.50 21.16 -7.73
CA GLU A 3 0.06 20.37 -6.64
C GLU A 3 -1.07 19.54 -6.03
N THR A 4 -1.02 18.22 -6.19
CA THR A 4 -1.88 17.31 -5.43
C THR A 4 -1.53 17.45 -3.94
N GLN A 5 -2.45 18.01 -3.14
CA GLN A 5 -2.36 18.09 -1.68
C GLN A 5 -2.54 16.71 -1.01
N LEU A 6 -1.64 15.78 -1.31
CA LEU A 6 -1.44 14.55 -0.55
C LEU A 6 -0.01 14.56 -0.02
N GLY A 7 0.29 15.49 0.89
CA GLY A 7 1.47 15.46 1.75
C GLY A 7 1.43 14.30 2.76
N ARG A 8 0.97 13.12 2.33
CA ARG A 8 0.94 11.93 3.18
C ARG A 8 2.33 11.30 3.15
N PRO A 9 2.89 10.93 4.31
CA PRO A 9 4.08 10.12 4.32
C PRO A 9 3.80 8.82 3.60
N ALA A 10 4.64 8.51 2.63
CA ALA A 10 4.51 7.33 1.80
C ALA A 10 4.76 6.10 2.69
N LEU A 11 3.69 5.41 3.08
CA LEU A 11 3.81 4.04 3.57
C LEU A 11 4.35 3.18 2.44
N VAL A 12 5.33 2.36 2.76
CA VAL A 12 5.94 1.40 1.85
C VAL A 12 5.50 0.01 2.29
N GLY A 13 4.89 -0.73 1.38
CA GLY A 13 4.55 -2.14 1.59
C GLY A 13 5.35 -3.03 0.66
N VAL A 14 5.86 -4.14 1.17
CA VAL A 14 6.48 -5.22 0.38
C VAL A 14 5.89 -6.55 0.81
N VAL A 15 5.48 -7.34 -0.18
CA VAL A 15 5.13 -8.74 0.00
C VAL A 15 6.15 -9.59 -0.75
N ALA A 16 6.79 -10.52 -0.05
CA ALA A 16 7.78 -11.42 -0.63
C ALA A 16 7.65 -12.81 -0.01
N GLY A 17 7.13 -13.76 -0.81
CA GLY A 17 6.79 -15.10 -0.34
C GLY A 17 5.74 -15.03 0.78
N ARG A 18 6.04 -15.62 1.94
CA ARG A 18 5.15 -15.63 3.12
C ARG A 18 5.17 -14.34 3.94
N TRP A 19 6.07 -13.40 3.65
CA TRP A 19 6.31 -12.23 4.49
C TRP A 19 5.66 -10.98 3.90
N LYS A 20 5.03 -10.18 4.75
CA LYS A 20 4.60 -8.82 4.46
C LYS A 20 5.31 -7.86 5.40
N ALA A 21 5.97 -6.85 4.85
CA ALA A 21 6.55 -5.76 5.63
C ALA A 21 5.91 -4.44 5.22
N VAL A 22 5.58 -3.61 6.21
CA VAL A 22 5.06 -2.26 6.01
C VAL A 22 5.88 -1.29 6.86
N TRP A 23 6.32 -0.18 6.27
CA TRP A 23 6.99 0.86 7.04
C TRP A 23 6.70 2.26 6.52
N GLY A 24 6.91 3.23 7.39
CA GLY A 24 6.70 4.65 7.16
C GLY A 24 6.17 5.30 8.43
N GLY A 25 5.87 6.59 8.40
CA GLY A 25 5.42 7.28 9.62
C GLY A 25 4.75 8.59 9.29
N THR A 26 3.70 8.93 10.04
CA THR A 26 2.90 10.16 9.84
C THR A 26 3.69 11.45 10.06
N ARG A 27 4.86 11.36 10.72
CA ARG A 27 5.73 12.47 11.06
C ARG A 27 7.20 12.11 10.78
N PRO A 28 8.05 13.08 10.39
CA PRO A 28 9.50 12.86 10.30
C PRO A 28 10.05 12.29 11.61
N GLY A 29 10.87 11.24 11.52
CA GLY A 29 11.48 10.58 12.69
C GLY A 29 10.58 9.58 13.44
N ALA A 30 9.31 9.46 13.07
CA ALA A 30 8.37 8.51 13.68
C ALA A 30 8.10 7.29 12.77
N GLU A 31 9.14 6.77 12.10
CA GLU A 31 9.00 5.58 11.26
C GLU A 31 8.60 4.38 12.12
N ARG A 32 7.45 3.80 11.81
CA ARG A 32 7.00 2.53 12.35
C ARG A 32 7.25 1.46 11.31
N ILE A 33 7.70 0.29 11.77
CA ILE A 33 7.86 -0.89 10.94
C ILE A 33 7.05 -2.05 11.50
N GLU A 34 6.39 -2.76 10.60
CA GLU A 34 5.56 -3.91 10.89
C GLU A 34 5.93 -5.05 9.94
N LEU A 35 6.04 -6.26 10.48
CA LEU A 35 6.35 -7.48 9.73
C LEU A 35 5.37 -8.57 10.13
N TYR A 36 4.74 -9.19 9.14
CA TYR A 36 3.77 -10.26 9.33
C TYR A 36 4.14 -11.50 8.54
N ASP A 37 3.86 -12.67 9.13
CA ASP A 37 3.91 -13.96 8.46
C ASP A 37 2.51 -14.30 7.95
N LEU A 38 2.26 -14.13 6.65
CA LEU A 38 0.94 -14.32 6.05
C LEU A 38 0.48 -15.79 6.04
N VAL A 39 1.38 -16.74 6.25
CA VAL A 39 1.02 -18.18 6.32
C VAL A 39 0.62 -18.55 7.73
N ALA A 40 1.41 -18.14 8.74
CA ALA A 40 1.13 -18.46 10.14
C ALA A 40 0.08 -17.53 10.76
N ASP A 41 0.00 -16.29 10.27
CA ASP A 41 -0.92 -15.26 10.74
C ASP A 41 -1.51 -14.47 9.56
N PRO A 42 -2.45 -15.07 8.80
CA PRO A 42 -3.10 -14.41 7.67
C PRO A 42 -3.88 -13.14 8.05
N ALA A 43 -4.21 -13.00 9.33
CA ALA A 43 -4.95 -11.86 9.87
C ALA A 43 -4.04 -10.71 10.35
N GLU A 44 -2.71 -10.82 10.18
CA GLU A 44 -1.74 -9.76 10.50
C GLU A 44 -1.88 -9.20 11.93
N ARG A 45 -2.12 -10.09 12.90
CA ARG A 45 -2.30 -9.75 14.32
C ARG A 45 -0.98 -9.59 15.05
N TRP A 46 0.04 -10.33 14.64
CA TRP A 46 1.32 -10.40 15.35
C TRP A 46 2.41 -9.70 14.56
N ASN A 47 2.80 -8.50 15.02
CA ASN A 47 3.94 -7.79 14.46
C ASN A 47 5.25 -8.44 14.93
N LEU A 48 6.01 -8.99 13.99
CA LEU A 48 7.26 -9.74 14.19
C LEU A 48 8.52 -8.90 13.86
N ALA A 49 8.38 -7.59 13.63
CA ALA A 49 9.47 -6.76 13.14
C ALA A 49 10.68 -6.72 14.10
N ALA A 50 10.41 -6.68 15.41
CA ALA A 50 11.46 -6.69 16.44
C ALA A 50 12.16 -8.06 16.53
N ASP A 51 11.41 -9.15 16.37
CA ASP A 51 11.91 -10.51 16.53
C ASP A 51 12.67 -11.02 15.29
N ARG A 52 12.44 -10.41 14.12
CA ARG A 52 13.01 -10.85 12.84
C ARG A 52 13.67 -9.70 12.05
N PRO A 53 14.74 -9.08 12.59
CA PRO A 53 15.40 -7.94 11.95
C PRO A 53 16.01 -8.26 10.58
N VAL A 54 16.44 -9.50 10.36
CA VAL A 54 16.99 -9.95 9.06
C VAL A 54 15.92 -9.93 7.97
N VAL A 55 14.69 -10.35 8.29
CA VAL A 55 13.57 -10.36 7.34
C VAL A 55 13.14 -8.92 7.01
N VAL A 56 13.17 -8.04 8.00
CA VAL A 56 12.98 -6.60 7.81
C VAL A 56 14.03 -6.03 6.83
N GLY A 57 15.31 -6.35 7.02
CA GLY A 57 16.39 -5.92 6.13
C GLY A 57 16.19 -6.40 4.69
N PHE A 58 15.83 -7.68 4.53
CA PHE A 58 15.51 -8.26 3.23
C PHE A 58 14.33 -7.55 2.54
N ALA A 59 13.27 -7.24 3.28
CA ALA A 59 12.12 -6.52 2.74
C ALA A 59 12.48 -5.09 2.29
N ARG A 60 13.30 -4.37 3.07
CA ARG A 60 13.82 -3.05 2.69
C ARG A 60 14.65 -3.09 1.42
N GLN A 61 15.55 -4.07 1.31
CA GLN A 61 16.35 -4.26 0.09
C GLN A 61 15.47 -4.59 -1.12
N THR A 62 14.43 -5.41 -0.92
CA THR A 62 13.45 -5.75 -1.95
C THR A 62 12.71 -4.50 -2.45
N ALA A 63 12.20 -3.65 -1.55
CA ALA A 63 11.61 -2.36 -1.95
C ALA A 63 12.59 -1.47 -2.72
N ALA A 64 13.83 -1.35 -2.25
CA ALA A 64 14.84 -0.54 -2.92
C ALA A 64 15.09 -1.03 -4.35
N ARG A 65 15.16 -2.35 -4.56
CA ARG A 65 15.29 -2.95 -5.89
C ARG A 65 14.08 -2.66 -6.79
N LEU A 66 12.87 -2.77 -6.25
CA LEU A 66 11.64 -2.49 -7.01
C LEU A 66 11.53 -1.03 -7.44
N ARG A 67 12.02 -0.09 -6.62
CA ARG A 67 12.05 1.34 -6.97
C ARG A 67 13.03 1.68 -8.09
N LEU A 68 14.11 0.92 -8.21
CA LEU A 68 15.12 1.11 -9.25
C LEU A 68 14.75 0.38 -10.55
N ALA A 69 13.79 -0.56 -10.50
CA ALA A 69 13.32 -1.23 -11.69
C ALA A 69 12.50 -0.25 -12.56
N PRO A 70 12.69 -0.24 -13.89
CA PRO A 70 11.81 0.50 -14.78
C PRO A 70 10.38 0.01 -14.58
N ALA A 71 9.43 0.94 -14.43
CA ALA A 71 8.02 0.59 -14.31
C ALA A 71 7.62 -0.27 -15.52
N PRO A 72 6.94 -1.42 -15.32
CA PRO A 72 6.25 -2.07 -16.42
C PRO A 72 5.34 -1.03 -17.06
N GLN A 73 5.49 -0.84 -18.37
CA GLN A 73 4.70 0.10 -19.13
C GLN A 73 3.28 -0.47 -19.34
N GLU A 74 2.54 -0.61 -18.24
CA GLU A 74 1.11 -0.87 -18.20
C GLU A 74 0.44 0.23 -17.36
N ALA A 75 0.68 1.49 -17.75
CA ALA A 75 -0.33 2.51 -17.55
C ALA A 75 -1.43 2.25 -18.59
N ALA A 76 -2.27 1.25 -18.33
CA ALA A 76 -3.55 1.19 -19.01
C ALA A 76 -4.30 2.49 -18.69
N PRO A 77 -4.92 3.15 -19.67
CA PRO A 77 -5.62 4.40 -19.44
C PRO A 77 -6.66 4.25 -18.33
N ASP A 78 -6.86 5.32 -17.55
CA ASP A 78 -7.79 5.49 -16.42
C ASP A 78 -9.29 5.25 -16.73
N THR A 79 -9.62 4.53 -17.79
CA THR A 79 -10.99 4.12 -18.12
C THR A 79 -11.28 2.77 -17.49
N THR A 80 -11.25 2.68 -16.16
CA THR A 80 -11.91 1.56 -15.48
C THR A 80 -13.42 1.79 -15.64
N VAL A 81 -14.05 1.03 -16.54
CA VAL A 81 -15.50 1.04 -16.67
C VAL A 81 -16.07 0.36 -15.43
N VAL A 82 -16.62 1.17 -14.52
CA VAL A 82 -17.38 0.67 -13.38
C VAL A 82 -18.72 0.19 -13.89
N ASP A 83 -19.08 -1.06 -13.63
CA ASP A 83 -20.40 -1.56 -14.04
C ASP A 83 -21.51 -0.84 -13.25
N PRO A 84 -22.71 -0.68 -13.85
CA PRO A 84 -23.78 0.11 -13.23
C PRO A 84 -24.27 -0.43 -11.87
N GLU A 85 -24.09 -1.72 -11.60
CA GLU A 85 -24.47 -2.30 -10.32
C GLU A 85 -23.47 -1.96 -9.23
N THR A 86 -22.18 -2.07 -9.54
CA THR A 86 -21.10 -1.61 -8.66
C THR A 86 -21.23 -0.13 -8.36
N GLU A 87 -21.55 0.71 -9.35
CA GLU A 87 -21.76 2.14 -9.14
C GLU A 87 -22.95 2.42 -8.20
N ARG A 88 -24.08 1.74 -8.36
CA ARG A 88 -25.23 1.86 -7.44
C ARG A 88 -24.87 1.47 -6.02
N ARG A 89 -24.11 0.37 -5.85
CA ARG A 89 -23.66 -0.10 -4.53
C ARG A 89 -22.71 0.90 -3.89
N LEU A 90 -21.73 1.41 -4.63
CA LEU A 90 -20.79 2.42 -4.14
C LEU A 90 -21.51 3.73 -3.77
N ARG A 91 -22.51 4.15 -4.56
CA ARG A 91 -23.37 5.30 -4.23
C ARG A 91 -24.19 5.07 -2.95
N ALA A 92 -24.80 3.89 -2.78
CA ALA A 92 -25.55 3.56 -1.56
C ALA A 92 -24.66 3.54 -0.30
N LEU A 93 -23.38 3.22 -0.47
CA LEU A 93 -22.35 3.26 0.58
C LEU A 93 -21.73 4.66 0.77
N GLY A 94 -22.10 5.65 -0.05
CA GLY A 94 -21.58 7.02 0.03
C GLY A 94 -20.15 7.21 -0.52
N TYR A 95 -19.62 6.25 -1.30
CA TYR A 95 -18.31 6.37 -1.95
C TYR A 95 -18.35 7.15 -3.27
N VAL A 96 -19.54 7.40 -3.82
CA VAL A 96 -19.74 8.21 -5.02
C VAL A 96 -20.70 9.35 -4.67
N ASP A 97 -20.16 10.56 -4.54
CA ASP A 97 -20.96 11.77 -4.42
C ASP A 97 -21.62 12.08 -5.77
N ALA A 98 -22.93 12.26 -5.74
CA ALA A 98 -23.71 12.71 -6.89
C ALA A 98 -23.69 14.25 -6.97
N ASP A 99 -22.52 14.88 -6.88
CA ASP A 99 -22.41 16.33 -7.09
C ASP A 99 -20.97 16.71 -7.48
N VAL A 100 -20.71 16.71 -8.79
CA VAL A 100 -19.77 17.66 -9.39
C VAL A 100 -20.54 18.32 -10.54
N ARG A 101 -21.07 19.50 -10.24
CA ARG A 101 -21.67 20.43 -11.19
C ARG A 101 -20.60 21.19 -11.95
#